data_AF-A0A140DVI5-F1
#
_entry.id   AF-A0A140DVI5-F1
#
_cell.length_a   1.000
_cell.length_b   1.000
_cell.length_c   1.000
_cell.angle_alpha   90.00
_cell.angle_beta   90.00
_cell.angle_gamma   90.00
#
_symmetry.space_group_name_H-M   'P 1'
#
loop_
_entity.id
_entity.type
_entity.pdbx_description
1 polymer ?
#
loop_
_entity_poly.entity_id
_entity_poly.type
_entity_poly.pdbx_seq_one_letter_code
_entity_poly.pdbx_strand_id
1 'polypeptide(L)'
;MEATYFNPLMTYTIEDVAGLMHCGRESVNTWLETGILQGIKTGKATVIPSGELARFQEEYLGQNVCNLKRALDARKAVQGRTQA
;
A
#
# COMPACT_ATOMS: atom_id res chain seq x y z
N MET A 1 -5.30 14.99 -22.68
CA MET A 1 -4.37 14.47 -21.68
C MET A 1 -4.57 15.30 -20.42
N GLU A 2 -5.23 14.74 -19.40
CA GLU A 2 -5.27 15.40 -18.10
C GLU A 2 -3.85 15.34 -17.51
N ALA A 3 -3.29 16.50 -17.19
CA ALA A 3 -2.02 16.58 -16.50
C ALA A 3 -2.24 16.14 -15.05
N THR A 4 -1.71 14.97 -14.69
CA THR A 4 -1.69 14.46 -13.31
C THR A 4 -0.60 15.19 -12.53
N TYR A 5 -0.96 16.28 -11.86
CA TYR A 5 -0.09 16.97 -10.92
C TYR A 5 0.06 16.16 -9.62
N PHE A 6 1.18 16.33 -8.92
CA PHE A 6 1.36 15.84 -7.55
C PHE A 6 0.29 16.46 -6.64
N ASN A 7 -0.67 15.65 -6.20
CA ASN A 7 -1.69 16.05 -5.23
C ASN A 7 -1.43 15.28 -3.91
N PRO A 8 -0.84 15.92 -2.90
CA PRO A 8 -0.52 15.28 -1.62
C PRO A 8 -1.75 14.86 -0.81
N LEU A 9 -2.95 15.34 -1.20
CA LEU A 9 -4.22 14.99 -0.57
C LEU A 9 -5.06 14.03 -1.42
N MET A 10 -4.52 13.57 -2.56
CA MET A 10 -5.21 12.58 -3.38
C MET A 10 -5.32 11.28 -2.60
N THR A 11 -6.49 10.65 -2.69
CA THR A 11 -6.74 9.35 -2.10
C THR A 11 -7.19 8.39 -3.19
N TYR A 12 -6.81 7.13 -3.06
CA TYR A 12 -7.08 6.06 -4.00
C TYR A 12 -8.00 5.03 -3.36
N THR A 13 -8.91 4.46 -4.14
CA THR A 13 -9.67 3.28 -3.70
C THR A 13 -8.79 2.03 -3.73
N ILE A 14 -9.27 0.93 -3.17
CA ILE A 14 -8.58 -0.37 -3.23
C ILE A 14 -8.43 -0.81 -4.70
N GLU A 15 -9.46 -0.59 -5.51
CA GLU A 15 -9.46 -0.85 -6.94
C GLU A 15 -8.42 -0.02 -7.69
N ASP A 16 -8.31 1.27 -7.39
CA ASP A 16 -7.31 2.15 -7.99
C ASP A 16 -5.89 1.66 -7.66
N VAL A 17 -5.63 1.35 -6.39
CA VAL A 17 -4.32 0.82 -5.96
C VAL A 17 -4.03 -0.52 -6.62
N ALA A 18 -5.01 -1.42 -6.72
CA ALA A 18 -4.84 -2.69 -7.41
C ALA A 18 -4.49 -2.49 -8.89
N GLY A 19 -5.14 -1.54 -9.56
CA GLY A 19 -4.83 -1.13 -10.93
C GLY A 19 -3.41 -0.56 -11.09
N LEU A 20 -3.02 0.35 -10.19
CA LEU A 20 -1.69 0.98 -10.19
C LEU A 20 -0.56 -0.03 -9.92
N MET A 21 -0.81 -1.01 -9.05
CA MET A 21 0.17 -2.02 -8.65
C MET A 21 0.10 -3.30 -9.52
N HIS A 22 -0.75 -3.31 -10.55
CA HIS A 22 -0.98 -4.44 -11.44
C HIS A 22 -1.25 -5.76 -10.69
N CYS A 23 -2.12 -5.70 -9.68
CA CYS A 23 -2.49 -6.85 -8.86
C CYS A 23 -4.01 -6.96 -8.66
N GLY A 24 -4.45 -7.99 -7.92
CA GLY A 24 -5.85 -8.14 -7.54
C GLY A 24 -6.20 -7.37 -6.27
N ARG A 25 -7.49 -7.03 -6.10
CA ARG A 25 -8.04 -6.43 -4.87
C ARG A 25 -7.63 -7.19 -3.60
N GLU A 26 -7.58 -8.52 -3.68
CA GLU A 26 -7.19 -9.38 -2.55
C GLU A 26 -5.76 -9.13 -2.06
N SER A 27 -4.84 -8.80 -2.97
CA SER A 27 -3.47 -8.43 -2.60
C SER A 27 -3.47 -7.13 -1.79
N VAL A 28 -4.20 -6.11 -2.23
CA VAL A 28 -4.31 -4.83 -1.51
C VAL A 28 -4.96 -5.02 -0.13
N ASN A 29 -6.01 -5.84 -0.05
CA ASN A 29 -6.63 -6.20 1.23
C ASN A 29 -5.64 -6.92 2.16
N THR A 30 -4.82 -7.82 1.63
CA THR A 30 -3.75 -8.48 2.40
C THR A 30 -2.75 -7.46 2.94
N TRP A 31 -2.37 -6.46 2.14
CA TRP A 31 -1.45 -5.41 2.57
C TRP A 31 -2.03 -4.55 3.69
N LEU A 32 -3.33 -4.24 3.61
CA LEU A 32 -4.07 -3.53 4.67
C LEU A 32 -4.18 -4.36 5.95
N GLU A 33 -4.53 -5.65 5.83
CA GLU A 33 -4.66 -6.57 6.97
C GLU A 33 -3.33 -6.78 7.70
N THR A 34 -2.25 -6.94 6.93
CA THR A 34 -0.89 -7.08 7.48
C THR A 34 -0.34 -5.79 8.06
N GLY A 35 -0.95 -4.64 7.74
CA GLY A 35 -0.54 -3.32 8.18
C GLY A 35 0.73 -2.80 7.48
N ILE A 36 1.13 -3.40 6.36
CA ILE A 36 2.22 -2.86 5.53
C ILE A 36 1.76 -1.69 4.65
N LEU A 37 0.45 -1.66 4.37
CA LEU A 37 -0.26 -0.53 3.78
C LEU A 37 -1.32 -0.06 4.78
N GLN A 38 -1.49 1.24 4.93
CA GLN A 38 -2.51 1.86 5.78
C GLN A 38 -3.57 2.53 4.92
N GLY A 39 -4.77 2.64 5.47
CA GLY A 39 -5.89 3.28 4.78
C GLY A 39 -6.82 3.95 5.78
N ILE A 40 -7.56 4.93 5.30
CA ILE A 40 -8.55 5.68 6.07
C ILE A 40 -9.91 5.06 5.81
N LYS A 41 -10.58 4.60 6.87
CA LYS A 41 -11.98 4.15 6.80
C LYS A 41 -12.90 5.37 6.77
N THR A 42 -13.59 5.59 5.66
CA THR A 42 -14.52 6.73 5.45
C THR A 42 -15.98 6.33 5.62
N GLY A 43 -16.25 5.20 6.28
CA GLY A 43 -17.58 4.61 6.47
C GLY A 43 -18.02 3.75 5.30
N LYS A 44 -18.03 4.28 4.07
CA LYS A 44 -18.44 3.54 2.86
C LYS A 44 -17.33 2.68 2.26
N ALA A 45 -16.09 3.12 2.38
CA ALA A 45 -14.93 2.45 1.82
C ALA A 45 -13.66 2.70 2.66
N THR A 46 -12.59 2.01 2.30
CA THR A 46 -11.23 2.37 2.74
C THR A 46 -10.55 3.08 1.58
N VAL A 47 -9.92 4.22 1.86
CA VAL A 47 -9.13 4.97 0.88
C VAL A 47 -7.67 5.04 1.32
N ILE A 48 -6.75 5.00 0.36
CA ILE A 48 -5.31 5.00 0.56
C ILE A 48 -4.78 6.38 0.13
N PRO A 49 -4.25 7.20 1.06
CA PRO A 49 -3.63 8.47 0.70
C PRO A 49 -2.42 8.30 -0.24
N SER A 50 -2.18 9.26 -1.12
CA SER A 50 -1.05 9.21 -2.06
C SER A 50 0.30 9.11 -1.35
N GLY A 51 0.48 9.85 -0.24
CA GLY A 51 1.70 9.76 0.57
C GLY A 51 1.93 8.39 1.22
N GLU A 52 0.84 7.71 1.60
CA GLU A 52 0.90 6.35 2.16
C GLU A 52 1.29 5.31 1.11
N LEU A 53 0.71 5.42 -0.09
CA LEU A 53 1.07 4.56 -1.21
C LEU A 53 2.53 4.76 -1.63
N ALA A 54 3.00 6.01 -1.65
CA ALA A 54 4.41 6.32 -1.93
C ALA A 54 5.34 5.70 -0.88
N ARG A 55 5.04 5.87 0.42
CA ARG A 55 5.80 5.22 1.51
C ARG A 55 5.86 3.71 1.32
N PHE A 56 4.72 3.08 1.04
CA PHE A 56 4.64 1.64 0.82
C PHE A 56 5.54 1.20 -0.35
N GLN A 57 5.51 1.90 -1.49
CA GLN A 57 6.35 1.58 -2.64
C GLN A 57 7.85 1.71 -2.33
N GLU A 58 8.25 2.74 -1.57
CA GLU A 58 9.64 2.97 -1.19
C GLU A 58 10.14 1.94 -0.16
N GLU A 59 9.41 1.75 0.95
CA GLU A 59 9.84 0.89 2.06
C GLU A 59 9.88 -0.60 1.67
N TYR A 60 8.94 -1.03 0.85
CA TYR A 60 8.79 -2.43 0.43
C TYR A 60 9.41 -2.71 -0.94
N LEU A 61 10.19 -1.79 -1.48
CA LEU A 61 10.92 -2.01 -2.72
C LEU A 61 11.83 -3.25 -2.60
N GLY A 62 11.73 -4.16 -3.58
CA GLY A 62 12.46 -5.42 -3.59
C GLY A 62 11.97 -6.46 -2.57
N GLN A 63 10.90 -6.17 -1.80
CA GLN A 63 10.26 -7.17 -0.95
C GLN A 63 9.22 -7.97 -1.73
N ASN A 64 8.94 -9.19 -1.24
CA ASN A 64 7.84 -9.98 -1.76
C ASN A 64 6.62 -9.87 -0.85
N VAL A 65 5.52 -9.33 -1.38
CA VAL A 65 4.27 -9.10 -0.63
C VAL A 65 3.06 -9.76 -1.30
N CYS A 66 3.26 -10.80 -2.12
CA CYS A 66 2.18 -11.35 -2.95
C CYS A 66 1.12 -12.19 -2.19
N ASN A 67 1.36 -12.50 -0.92
CA ASN A 67 0.42 -13.20 -0.06
C ASN A 67 0.67 -12.88 1.42
N LEU A 68 -0.25 -13.29 2.29
CA LEU A 68 -0.24 -13.00 3.72
C LEU A 68 1.10 -13.34 4.39
N LYS A 69 1.61 -14.56 4.19
CA LYS A 69 2.86 -15.00 4.81
C LYS A 69 4.02 -14.11 4.40
N ARG A 70 4.19 -13.88 3.09
CA ARG A 70 5.31 -13.07 2.57
C ARG A 70 5.19 -11.60 2.96
N ALA A 71 3.97 -11.05 3.01
CA ALA A 71 3.70 -9.71 3.50
C ALA A 71 4.11 -9.53 4.98
N LEU A 72 3.80 -10.50 5.84
CA LEU A 72 4.23 -10.49 7.25
C LEU A 72 5.75 -10.61 7.38
N ASP A 73 6.39 -11.46 6.58
CA ASP A 73 7.85 -11.60 6.58
C ASP A 73 8.54 -10.30 6.11
N ALA A 74 8.02 -9.68 5.05
CA ALA A 74 8.47 -8.38 4.55
C ALA A 74 8.32 -7.28 5.62
N ARG A 75 7.19 -7.25 6.33
CA ARG A 75 6.97 -6.30 7.44
C ARG A 75 8.05 -6.41 8.50
N LYS A 76 8.36 -7.63 8.95
CA LYS A 76 9.43 -7.88 9.93
C LYS A 76 10.79 -7.43 9.41
N ALA A 77 11.10 -7.72 8.14
CA ALA A 77 12.36 -7.34 7.52
C ALA A 77 12.54 -5.82 7.45
N VAL A 78 11.49 -5.08 7.07
CA VAL A 78 11.52 -3.60 7.02
C VAL A 78 11.62 -3.01 8.42
N GLN A 79 10.79 -3.46 9.37
CA GLN A 79 10.82 -2.96 10.76
C GLN A 79 12.16 -3.23 11.46
N GLY A 80 12.81 -4.34 11.15
CA GLY A 80 14.15 -4.66 11.66
C GLY A 80 15.25 -3.73 11.12
N ARG A 81 15.10 -3.16 9.92
CA ARG A 81 16.05 -2.16 9.36
C ARG A 81 15.95 -0.82 10.06
N THR A 82 14.77 -0.43 10.53
CA THR A 82 14.54 0.85 11.19
C THR A 82 15.10 0.88 12.63
N GLN A 83 15.45 -0.28 13.20
CA GLN A 83 15.99 -0.41 14.56
C GLN A 83 17.51 -0.67 14.61
N ALA A 84 18.19 -0.71 13.45
CA ALA A 84 19.63 -0.90 13.34
C ALA A 84 20.33 0.42 12.99
#